data_AF-A0A314UYK1-F1
#
_entry.id   AF-A0A314UYK1-F1
#
_cell.length_a   1.000
_cell.length_b   1.000
_cell.length_c   1.000
_cell.angle_alpha   90.00
_cell.angle_beta   90.00
_cell.angle_gamma   90.00
#
_symmetry.space_group_name_H-M   'P 1'
#
loop_
_entity.id
_entity.type
_entity.pdbx_description
1 polymer ?
#
loop_
_entity_poly.entity_id
_entity_poly.type
_entity_poly.pdbx_seq_one_letter_code
_entity_poly.pdbx_strand_id
1 'polypeptide(L)'
;MATAYKPKNILITGAAGFIASHVCNRLIRNYPEYKIVVLDKLDYCSNLKNLHPSKSSSNFKFIKGTLAVLTFFAFTKNNIYGTHVLLEACKVTGQIKRFIHVSTDEVYGETDEDAVVGNHEASQLLPTNPYSATKAGAEMLVMAYGRSYGLPVITTRGNNVYGPNQFPEKMIPKFILLAMKGKPLPIHGDGSNVRSYLYCEDVAEAFEVILHKGEVGHVYNIGTKKERRVVDVAKEICQLFSLNPDTQIKFVENRPFNDQRYFLDDQKLKNLGWSERTSWEEGLRKTMDWYVKNPEWWGDVSGALLPHPKMLMVPGIERKFDGLLGKICEKQGIPYEYGRGRLQERSQLLADIQSVKPTHVFNAAGVTGRPNVDWCESHKPETIRTNVVGTLTLADVCRDHNLLMINYATGCIFEYDAAHPSRSGIGFKEEDTPNFTGSFYSKTKAMVEELLKEYDNVCTLRVRMPISSDLSNPRNFITKISRYDKVVDIPNSMTILDELLPISVEMAKRNLRGLWNFTNPGVVSHNEILEMYKNYIDPSFKWTNFTLEEQAKVIVAPRSNNEMDASKMKKEFPELLPIKESLIKYVFEPNKKAFSG
;
A
#
# COMPACT_ATOMS: atom_id res chain seq x y z
N MET A 1 -4.63 -54.38 12.70
CA MET A 1 -3.90 -53.12 12.97
C MET A 1 -4.04 -52.26 11.73
N ALA A 2 -4.66 -51.08 11.84
CA ALA A 2 -4.71 -50.14 10.71
C ALA A 2 -3.28 -49.74 10.34
N THR A 3 -2.90 -49.83 9.07
CA THR A 3 -1.59 -49.42 8.59
C THR A 3 -1.41 -47.92 8.84
N ALA A 4 -0.29 -47.53 9.45
CA ALA A 4 -0.01 -46.13 9.73
C ALA A 4 -0.01 -45.31 8.42
N TYR A 5 -0.72 -44.18 8.41
CA TYR A 5 -0.78 -43.32 7.22
C TYR A 5 0.61 -42.77 6.89
N LYS A 6 1.08 -43.02 5.66
CA LYS A 6 2.36 -42.50 5.16
C LYS A 6 2.13 -41.46 4.05
N PRO A 7 2.35 -40.16 4.30
CA PRO A 7 2.34 -39.13 3.27
C PRO A 7 3.32 -39.43 2.13
N LYS A 8 3.05 -38.87 0.93
CA LYS A 8 3.95 -38.97 -0.23
C LYS A 8 4.15 -37.64 -0.94
N ASN A 9 3.05 -36.96 -1.29
CA ASN A 9 3.06 -35.65 -1.91
C ASN A 9 2.26 -34.69 -1.02
N ILE A 10 2.87 -33.59 -0.59
CA ILE A 10 2.27 -32.63 0.34
C ILE A 10 2.30 -31.26 -0.31
N LEU A 11 1.14 -30.61 -0.39
CA LEU A 11 1.02 -29.21 -0.79
C LEU A 11 0.87 -28.36 0.47
N ILE A 12 1.75 -27.38 0.67
CA ILE A 12 1.70 -26.44 1.79
C ILE A 12 1.44 -25.05 1.23
N THR A 13 0.34 -24.42 1.65
CA THR A 13 0.02 -23.04 1.28
C THR A 13 0.64 -22.07 2.28
N GLY A 14 1.07 -20.89 1.81
CA GLY A 14 1.60 -19.84 2.71
C GLY A 14 2.96 -20.17 3.34
N ALA A 15 3.72 -21.13 2.80
CA ALA A 15 4.96 -21.61 3.42
C ALA A 15 6.16 -20.67 3.33
N ALA A 16 6.05 -19.53 2.63
CA ALA A 16 7.03 -18.45 2.75
C ALA A 16 6.74 -17.56 3.98
N GLY A 17 5.57 -17.71 4.63
CA GLY A 17 5.24 -17.09 5.91
C GLY A 17 5.90 -17.79 7.11
N PHE A 18 5.59 -17.31 8.32
CA PHE A 18 6.24 -17.74 9.56
C PHE A 18 6.04 -19.25 9.87
N ILE A 19 4.90 -19.66 10.43
CA ILE A 19 4.68 -21.03 10.94
C ILE A 19 4.89 -22.09 9.84
N ALA A 20 4.30 -21.88 8.66
CA ALA A 20 4.32 -22.85 7.58
C ALA A 20 5.73 -23.07 7.00
N SER A 21 6.64 -22.11 7.09
CA SER A 21 8.05 -22.32 6.70
C SER A 21 8.77 -23.31 7.63
N HIS A 22 8.50 -23.25 8.94
CA HIS A 22 9.05 -24.20 9.91
C HIS A 22 8.52 -25.62 9.67
N VAL A 23 7.21 -25.76 9.43
CA VAL A 23 6.60 -27.05 9.05
C VAL A 23 7.24 -27.60 7.77
N CYS A 24 7.36 -26.75 6.74
CA CYS A 24 7.95 -27.12 5.46
C CYS A 24 9.40 -27.61 5.60
N ASN A 25 10.26 -26.80 6.23
CA ASN A 25 11.67 -27.14 6.43
C ASN A 25 11.84 -28.41 7.27
N ARG A 26 11.00 -28.59 8.30
CA ARG A 26 11.01 -29.79 9.13
C ARG A 26 10.65 -31.04 8.34
N LEU A 27 9.57 -31.00 7.56
CA LEU A 27 9.14 -32.15 6.75
C LEU A 27 10.16 -32.51 5.68
N ILE A 28 10.76 -31.52 5.03
CA ILE A 28 11.80 -31.74 4.00
C ILE A 28 13.03 -32.40 4.60
N ARG A 29 13.47 -31.93 5.77
CA ARG A 29 14.64 -32.46 6.48
C ARG A 29 14.42 -33.87 7.01
N ASN A 30 13.27 -34.13 7.63
CA ASN A 30 13.02 -35.37 8.36
C ASN A 30 12.51 -36.50 7.43
N TYR A 31 11.89 -36.16 6.29
CA TYR A 31 11.27 -37.11 5.37
C TYR A 31 11.74 -36.87 3.93
N PRO A 32 12.98 -37.28 3.58
CA PRO A 32 13.55 -37.07 2.26
C PRO A 32 12.74 -37.78 1.15
N GLU A 33 11.93 -38.78 1.50
CA GLU A 33 11.05 -39.46 0.54
C GLU A 33 9.75 -38.71 0.24
N TYR A 34 9.40 -37.67 1.00
CA TYR A 34 8.20 -36.86 0.75
C TYR A 34 8.48 -35.78 -0.27
N LYS A 35 7.60 -35.64 -1.25
CA LYS A 35 7.61 -34.50 -2.17
C LYS A 35 6.80 -33.35 -1.58
N ILE A 36 7.47 -32.26 -1.26
CA ILE A 36 6.86 -31.06 -0.69
C ILE A 36 6.74 -29.99 -1.77
N VAL A 37 5.51 -29.56 -2.04
CA VAL A 37 5.19 -28.46 -2.95
C VAL A 37 4.68 -27.29 -2.12
N VAL A 38 5.27 -26.12 -2.32
CA VAL A 38 4.82 -24.87 -1.68
C VAL A 38 4.06 -24.03 -2.68
N LEU A 39 2.89 -23.54 -2.28
CA LEU A 39 2.12 -22.53 -3.00
C LEU A 39 2.03 -21.26 -2.16
N ASP A 40 2.66 -20.18 -2.63
CA ASP A 40 2.67 -18.91 -1.89
C ASP A 40 2.57 -17.71 -2.84
N LYS A 41 1.80 -16.71 -2.44
CA LYS A 41 1.60 -15.47 -3.21
C LYS A 41 2.77 -14.50 -3.05
N LEU A 42 3.57 -14.66 -1.99
CA LEU A 42 4.59 -13.74 -1.50
C LEU A 42 3.99 -12.40 -1.10
N ASP A 43 3.12 -12.43 -0.08
CA ASP A 43 2.50 -11.23 0.50
C ASP A 43 3.45 -10.51 1.49
N TYR A 44 3.02 -9.42 2.13
CA TYR A 44 3.87 -8.55 2.96
C TYR A 44 4.60 -9.27 4.11
N CYS A 45 4.01 -10.34 4.65
CA CYS A 45 4.57 -11.13 5.75
C CYS A 45 5.22 -12.45 5.27
N SER A 46 5.46 -12.59 3.97
CA SER A 46 6.13 -13.74 3.35
C SER A 46 7.55 -13.39 2.92
N ASN A 47 8.50 -14.31 3.13
CA ASN A 47 9.88 -14.15 2.70
C ASN A 47 10.47 -15.47 2.22
N LEU A 48 10.93 -15.52 0.95
CA LEU A 48 11.56 -16.72 0.39
C LEU A 48 12.80 -17.16 1.16
N LYS A 49 13.48 -16.26 1.87
CA LYS A 49 14.61 -16.59 2.76
C LYS A 49 14.24 -17.63 3.81
N ASN A 50 12.98 -17.65 4.26
CA ASN A 50 12.48 -18.61 5.24
C ASN A 50 12.55 -20.07 4.72
N LEU A 51 12.56 -20.26 3.40
CA LEU A 51 12.64 -21.58 2.75
C LEU A 51 14.05 -21.92 2.24
N HIS A 52 15.05 -21.04 2.45
CA HIS A 52 16.43 -21.28 2.03
C HIS A 52 17.02 -22.60 2.53
N PRO A 53 16.78 -23.06 3.79
CA PRO A 53 17.31 -24.34 4.26
C PRO A 53 16.90 -25.54 3.39
N SER A 54 15.79 -25.42 2.65
CA SER A 54 15.22 -26.49 1.83
C SER A 54 15.29 -26.22 0.32
N LYS A 55 15.82 -25.07 -0.10
CA LYS A 55 15.75 -24.61 -1.50
C LYS A 55 16.48 -25.53 -2.48
N SER A 56 17.56 -26.17 -2.04
CA SER A 56 18.37 -27.09 -2.86
C SER A 56 17.92 -28.55 -2.75
N SER A 57 16.93 -28.87 -1.92
CA SER A 57 16.48 -30.25 -1.72
C SER A 57 15.74 -30.77 -2.94
N SER A 58 16.08 -31.97 -3.42
CA SER A 58 15.48 -32.58 -4.61
C SER A 58 14.00 -32.89 -4.45
N ASN A 59 13.52 -32.98 -3.20
CA ASN A 59 12.14 -33.25 -2.84
C ASN A 59 11.30 -31.99 -2.59
N PHE A 60 11.83 -30.80 -2.90
CA PHE A 60 11.16 -29.50 -2.74
C PHE A 60 10.80 -28.83 -4.07
N LYS A 61 9.60 -28.25 -4.15
CA LYS A 61 9.18 -27.39 -5.28
C LYS A 61 8.40 -26.17 -4.80
N PHE A 62 8.81 -24.99 -5.22
CA PHE A 62 8.07 -23.75 -4.97
C PHE A 62 7.24 -23.33 -6.19
N ILE A 63 6.00 -22.89 -5.95
CA ILE A 63 5.08 -22.35 -6.95
C ILE A 63 4.59 -21.00 -6.43
N LYS A 64 4.88 -19.92 -7.17
CA LYS A 64 4.30 -18.61 -6.89
C LYS A 64 2.85 -18.60 -7.38
N GLY A 65 1.90 -18.33 -6.49
CA GLY A 65 0.47 -18.31 -6.86
C GLY A 65 -0.44 -17.91 -5.71
N THR A 66 -1.67 -17.54 -6.03
CA THR A 66 -2.70 -17.10 -5.07
C THR A 66 -3.88 -18.06 -5.07
N LEU A 67 -4.55 -18.20 -3.93
CA LEU A 67 -5.79 -18.97 -3.82
C LEU A 67 -7.03 -18.18 -4.29
N ALA A 68 -6.91 -16.87 -4.56
CA ALA A 68 -8.04 -16.00 -4.93
C ALA A 68 -7.70 -14.92 -5.98
N VAL A 69 -8.69 -14.56 -6.82
CA VAL A 69 -8.61 -13.53 -7.90
C VAL A 69 -9.20 -12.18 -7.40
N LEU A 70 -8.43 -11.08 -7.45
CA LEU A 70 -8.66 -9.71 -6.91
C LEU A 70 -10.07 -9.09 -7.16
N THR A 71 -10.94 -8.95 -6.13
CA THR A 71 -11.58 -7.71 -5.58
C THR A 71 -11.76 -7.71 -4.02
N PHE A 72 -12.34 -6.63 -3.45
CA PHE A 72 -12.46 -6.13 -2.05
C PHE A 72 -12.89 -7.15 -0.95
N PHE A 73 -12.52 -6.94 0.33
CA PHE A 73 -12.50 -7.87 1.50
C PHE A 73 -11.27 -8.81 1.63
N ALA A 74 -10.07 -8.29 1.92
CA ALA A 74 -8.84 -9.10 1.98
C ALA A 74 -8.89 -10.30 2.96
N PHE A 75 -9.40 -10.13 4.19
CA PHE A 75 -9.48 -11.22 5.17
C PHE A 75 -10.53 -12.27 4.79
N THR A 76 -11.77 -11.87 4.54
CA THR A 76 -12.85 -12.78 4.10
C THR A 76 -12.44 -13.53 2.83
N LYS A 77 -11.80 -12.84 1.90
CA LYS A 77 -11.39 -13.48 0.66
C LYS A 77 -10.23 -14.45 0.83
N ASN A 78 -9.18 -14.08 1.55
CA ASN A 78 -8.04 -14.97 1.72
C ASN A 78 -8.42 -16.17 2.59
N ASN A 79 -9.13 -15.91 3.70
CA ASN A 79 -9.46 -16.95 4.68
C ASN A 79 -10.67 -17.77 4.25
N ILE A 80 -11.80 -17.15 3.89
CA ILE A 80 -13.04 -17.87 3.53
C ILE A 80 -13.01 -18.29 2.07
N TYR A 81 -12.96 -17.34 1.13
CA TYR A 81 -13.05 -17.67 -0.29
C TYR A 81 -11.85 -18.52 -0.79
N GLY A 82 -10.62 -18.20 -0.37
CA GLY A 82 -9.43 -18.98 -0.71
C GLY A 82 -9.50 -20.42 -0.18
N THR A 83 -10.01 -20.61 1.04
CA THR A 83 -10.28 -21.94 1.58
C THR A 83 -11.38 -22.64 0.78
N HIS A 84 -12.45 -21.93 0.42
CA HIS A 84 -13.54 -22.48 -0.39
C HIS A 84 -13.07 -22.97 -1.76
N VAL A 85 -12.27 -22.17 -2.47
CA VAL A 85 -11.67 -22.54 -3.77
C VAL A 85 -10.82 -23.79 -3.62
N LEU A 86 -10.01 -23.86 -2.55
CA LEU A 86 -9.16 -25.04 -2.32
C LEU A 86 -10.00 -26.27 -1.99
N LEU A 87 -11.04 -26.14 -1.17
CA LEU A 87 -11.98 -27.23 -0.86
C LEU A 87 -12.67 -27.76 -2.11
N GLU A 88 -13.13 -26.87 -3.01
CA GLU A 88 -13.71 -27.27 -4.30
C GLU A 88 -12.69 -28.00 -5.19
N ALA A 89 -11.47 -27.48 -5.30
CA ALA A 89 -10.41 -28.15 -6.07
C ALA A 89 -10.09 -29.54 -5.49
N CYS A 90 -10.03 -29.68 -4.17
CA CYS A 90 -9.83 -30.97 -3.51
C CYS A 90 -11.00 -31.94 -3.75
N LYS A 91 -12.25 -31.43 -3.71
CA LYS A 91 -13.46 -32.20 -4.03
C LYS A 91 -13.44 -32.71 -5.47
N VAL A 92 -13.23 -31.81 -6.44
CA VAL A 92 -13.24 -32.14 -7.87
C VAL A 92 -12.13 -33.13 -8.24
N THR A 93 -10.95 -32.99 -7.65
CA THR A 93 -9.82 -33.89 -7.96
C THR A 93 -9.96 -35.27 -7.32
N GLY A 94 -10.64 -35.40 -6.17
CA GLY A 94 -10.85 -36.67 -5.46
C GLY A 94 -9.56 -37.36 -4.97
N GLN A 95 -8.40 -36.69 -5.09
CA GLN A 95 -7.09 -37.29 -4.82
C GLN A 95 -6.60 -37.08 -3.40
N ILE A 96 -7.17 -36.11 -2.69
CA ILE A 96 -6.70 -35.71 -1.36
C ILE A 96 -7.03 -36.78 -0.33
N LYS A 97 -6.02 -37.16 0.46
CA LYS A 97 -6.16 -38.13 1.55
C LYS A 97 -6.29 -37.47 2.93
N ARG A 98 -5.74 -36.26 3.09
CA ARG A 98 -5.88 -35.42 4.28
C ARG A 98 -5.85 -33.95 3.85
N PHE A 99 -6.87 -33.19 4.25
CA PHE A 99 -6.93 -31.75 4.13
C PHE A 99 -6.80 -31.15 5.53
N ILE A 100 -5.63 -30.63 5.89
CA ILE A 100 -5.38 -30.07 7.23
C ILE A 100 -5.62 -28.56 7.17
N HIS A 101 -6.72 -28.11 7.78
CA HIS A 101 -7.05 -26.70 7.91
C HIS A 101 -6.40 -26.09 9.16
N VAL A 102 -5.71 -24.96 8.97
CA VAL A 102 -5.03 -24.24 10.06
C VAL A 102 -5.82 -23.01 10.47
N SER A 103 -6.38 -23.08 11.67
CA SER A 103 -7.14 -22.04 12.33
C SER A 103 -6.41 -21.54 13.59
N THR A 104 -7.10 -20.82 14.47
CA THR A 104 -6.56 -20.11 15.63
C THR A 104 -7.43 -20.36 16.85
N ASP A 105 -6.90 -20.17 18.05
CA ASP A 105 -7.66 -20.23 19.31
C ASP A 105 -8.69 -19.08 19.43
N GLU A 106 -8.40 -17.92 18.84
CA GLU A 106 -9.30 -16.74 18.83
C GLU A 106 -10.71 -17.02 18.27
N VAL A 107 -10.91 -18.14 17.54
CA VAL A 107 -12.25 -18.55 17.06
C VAL A 107 -13.19 -18.91 18.20
N TYR A 108 -12.68 -19.27 19.38
CA TYR A 108 -13.46 -19.53 20.57
C TYR A 108 -13.91 -18.24 21.27
N GLY A 109 -13.27 -17.10 20.96
CA GLY A 109 -13.49 -15.85 21.68
C GLY A 109 -12.77 -15.79 23.02
N GLU A 110 -13.12 -14.77 23.78
CA GLU A 110 -12.58 -14.52 25.12
C GLU A 110 -12.96 -15.66 26.10
N THR A 111 -12.03 -16.02 26.98
CA THR A 111 -12.26 -16.96 28.07
C THR A 111 -12.27 -16.21 29.40
N ASP A 112 -13.20 -16.54 30.29
CA ASP A 112 -13.28 -15.94 31.62
C ASP A 112 -11.96 -16.09 32.40
N GLU A 113 -11.61 -15.07 33.19
CA GLU A 113 -10.37 -15.05 33.98
C GLU A 113 -10.32 -16.19 35.02
N ASP A 114 -11.48 -16.55 35.58
CA ASP A 114 -11.61 -17.61 36.59
C ASP A 114 -11.76 -19.02 35.97
N ALA A 115 -11.72 -19.15 34.64
CA ALA A 115 -11.88 -20.45 33.99
C ALA A 115 -10.72 -21.40 34.34
N VAL A 116 -11.08 -22.52 34.97
CA VAL A 116 -10.15 -23.61 35.36
C VAL A 116 -9.91 -24.59 34.20
N VAL A 117 -10.88 -24.69 33.29
CA VAL A 117 -10.84 -25.58 32.12
C VAL A 117 -10.79 -24.74 30.86
N GLY A 118 -9.80 -24.99 30.00
CA GLY A 118 -9.66 -24.31 28.72
C GLY A 118 -10.69 -24.81 27.70
N ASN A 119 -10.87 -24.04 26.64
CA ASN A 119 -11.73 -24.41 25.53
C ASN A 119 -11.22 -25.68 24.86
N HIS A 120 -12.05 -26.72 24.84
CA HIS A 120 -11.78 -27.98 24.16
C HIS A 120 -12.31 -27.93 22.72
N GLU A 121 -12.04 -28.96 21.92
CA GLU A 121 -12.36 -28.93 20.48
C GLU A 121 -13.84 -28.83 20.12
N ALA A 122 -14.73 -29.16 21.07
CA ALA A 122 -16.18 -29.08 20.92
C ALA A 122 -16.79 -27.79 21.53
N SER A 123 -15.97 -26.89 22.10
CA SER A 123 -16.43 -25.57 22.52
C SER A 123 -17.01 -24.78 21.35
N GLN A 124 -17.98 -23.91 21.66
CA GLN A 124 -18.64 -23.06 20.68
C GLN A 124 -17.65 -22.04 20.09
N LEU A 125 -17.82 -21.73 18.80
CA LEU A 125 -17.07 -20.67 18.14
C LEU A 125 -17.76 -19.32 18.39
N LEU A 126 -17.09 -18.42 19.11
CA LEU A 126 -17.57 -17.07 19.46
C LEU A 126 -16.53 -16.01 19.08
N PRO A 127 -16.15 -15.88 17.80
CA PRO A 127 -15.11 -14.96 17.38
C PRO A 127 -15.51 -13.50 17.65
N THR A 128 -14.60 -12.74 18.24
CA THR A 128 -14.85 -11.38 18.72
C THR A 128 -14.23 -10.29 17.83
N ASN A 129 -13.47 -10.67 16.80
CA ASN A 129 -12.82 -9.73 15.90
C ASN A 129 -12.91 -10.18 14.42
N PRO A 130 -12.73 -9.27 13.43
CA PRO A 130 -12.89 -9.61 12.03
C PRO A 130 -11.96 -10.73 11.53
N TYR A 131 -10.74 -10.83 12.08
CA TYR A 131 -9.82 -11.89 11.70
C TYR A 131 -10.32 -13.26 12.19
N SER A 132 -10.63 -13.38 13.49
CA SER A 132 -11.14 -14.62 14.08
C SER A 132 -12.49 -15.02 13.47
N ALA A 133 -13.35 -14.05 13.13
CA ALA A 133 -14.62 -14.30 12.45
C ALA A 133 -14.42 -14.94 11.07
N THR A 134 -13.45 -14.47 10.29
CA THR A 134 -13.16 -15.07 8.98
C THR A 134 -12.51 -16.45 9.08
N LYS A 135 -11.75 -16.73 10.14
CA LYS A 135 -11.21 -18.06 10.43
C LYS A 135 -12.31 -19.04 10.83
N ALA A 136 -13.20 -18.64 11.73
CA ALA A 136 -14.39 -19.42 12.09
C ALA A 136 -15.30 -19.69 10.88
N GLY A 137 -15.52 -18.69 10.02
CA GLY A 137 -16.27 -18.86 8.77
C GLY A 137 -15.62 -19.86 7.79
N ALA A 138 -14.29 -19.87 7.70
CA ALA A 138 -13.57 -20.87 6.91
C ALA A 138 -13.70 -22.28 7.51
N GLU A 139 -13.63 -22.42 8.84
CA GLU A 139 -13.87 -23.69 9.52
C GLU A 139 -15.27 -24.26 9.25
N MET A 140 -16.29 -23.40 9.23
CA MET A 140 -17.66 -23.82 8.90
C MET A 140 -17.74 -24.43 7.50
N LEU A 141 -17.05 -23.84 6.52
CA LEU A 141 -16.96 -24.43 5.17
C LEU A 141 -16.21 -25.75 5.17
N VAL A 142 -15.06 -25.84 5.83
CA VAL A 142 -14.28 -27.10 5.92
C VAL A 142 -15.13 -28.22 6.53
N MET A 143 -15.86 -27.92 7.62
CA MET A 143 -16.77 -28.86 8.26
C MET A 143 -17.90 -29.29 7.32
N ALA A 144 -18.54 -28.34 6.64
CA ALA A 144 -19.61 -28.63 5.68
C ALA A 144 -19.11 -29.53 4.54
N TYR A 145 -17.90 -29.29 4.02
CA TYR A 145 -17.34 -30.13 2.96
C TYR A 145 -16.98 -31.54 3.43
N GLY A 146 -16.47 -31.68 4.65
CA GLY A 146 -16.25 -32.99 5.26
C GLY A 146 -17.54 -33.79 5.40
N ARG A 147 -18.63 -33.14 5.87
CA ARG A 147 -19.94 -33.79 6.09
C ARG A 147 -20.70 -34.07 4.81
N SER A 148 -20.78 -33.10 3.90
CA SER A 148 -21.61 -33.18 2.68
C SER A 148 -20.95 -33.93 1.53
N TYR A 149 -19.61 -33.89 1.44
CA TYR A 149 -18.87 -34.48 0.32
C TYR A 149 -17.86 -35.55 0.73
N GLY A 150 -17.77 -35.88 2.02
CA GLY A 150 -16.83 -36.89 2.52
C GLY A 150 -15.36 -36.50 2.37
N LEU A 151 -15.06 -35.20 2.21
CA LEU A 151 -13.68 -34.73 2.05
C LEU A 151 -12.89 -35.03 3.34
N PRO A 152 -11.67 -35.61 3.29
CA PRO A 152 -10.97 -36.06 4.47
C PRO A 152 -10.28 -34.90 5.21
N VAL A 153 -11.06 -34.10 5.90
CA VAL A 153 -10.63 -32.87 6.58
C VAL A 153 -10.14 -33.12 8.00
N ILE A 154 -9.15 -32.34 8.46
CA ILE A 154 -8.69 -32.25 9.84
C ILE A 154 -8.53 -30.76 10.14
N THR A 155 -9.01 -30.28 11.27
CA THR A 155 -8.85 -28.86 11.66
C THR A 155 -7.88 -28.74 12.83
N THR A 156 -7.06 -27.70 12.83
CA THR A 156 -6.16 -27.37 13.94
C THR A 156 -6.44 -25.97 14.44
N ARG A 157 -6.38 -25.75 15.76
CA ARG A 157 -6.54 -24.44 16.39
C ARG A 157 -5.37 -24.22 17.34
N GLY A 158 -4.53 -23.22 17.09
CA GLY A 158 -3.29 -23.01 17.84
C GLY A 158 -3.31 -21.74 18.68
N ASN A 159 -2.58 -21.75 19.81
CA ASN A 159 -2.23 -20.53 20.55
C ASN A 159 -1.23 -19.64 19.79
N ASN A 160 -0.86 -18.50 20.38
CA ASN A 160 0.15 -17.61 19.82
C ASN A 160 1.50 -18.33 19.63
N VAL A 161 2.00 -18.29 18.39
CA VAL A 161 3.30 -18.88 18.05
C VAL A 161 4.36 -17.80 18.01
N TYR A 162 5.57 -18.09 18.49
CA TYR A 162 6.72 -17.20 18.44
C TYR A 162 8.00 -17.95 18.07
N GLY A 163 8.98 -17.23 17.51
CA GLY A 163 10.21 -17.84 17.02
C GLY A 163 10.94 -17.03 15.95
N PRO A 164 12.05 -17.60 15.43
CA PRO A 164 12.75 -17.12 14.23
C PRO A 164 11.81 -16.87 13.05
N ASN A 165 12.15 -15.96 12.13
CA ASN A 165 11.35 -15.69 10.92
C ASN A 165 9.91 -15.17 11.16
N GLN A 166 9.58 -14.65 12.34
CA GLN A 166 8.30 -13.98 12.56
C GLN A 166 8.35 -12.53 12.02
N PHE A 167 7.26 -12.01 11.46
CA PHE A 167 7.27 -10.64 10.93
C PHE A 167 7.26 -9.59 12.08
N PRO A 168 8.11 -8.53 12.05
CA PRO A 168 8.27 -7.51 13.11
C PRO A 168 7.07 -6.65 13.51
N GLU A 169 5.88 -6.90 12.97
CA GLU A 169 4.63 -6.32 13.48
C GLU A 169 4.11 -7.05 14.73
N LYS A 170 4.44 -8.35 14.86
CA LYS A 170 4.03 -9.16 16.02
C LYS A 170 4.80 -8.75 17.27
N MET A 171 4.18 -8.95 18.44
CA MET A 171 4.64 -8.33 19.69
C MET A 171 6.07 -8.71 20.10
N ILE A 172 6.38 -10.01 20.19
CA ILE A 172 7.72 -10.48 20.58
C ILE A 172 8.82 -9.96 19.63
N PRO A 173 8.75 -10.11 18.30
CA PRO A 173 9.79 -9.58 17.42
C PRO A 173 9.86 -8.06 17.39
N LYS A 174 8.72 -7.36 17.55
CA LYS A 174 8.69 -5.89 17.71
C LYS A 174 9.50 -5.46 18.94
N PHE A 175 9.25 -6.10 20.09
CA PHE A 175 9.93 -5.80 21.34
C PHE A 175 11.42 -6.11 21.27
N ILE A 176 11.80 -7.24 20.70
CA ILE A 176 13.21 -7.58 20.49
C ILE A 176 13.91 -6.52 19.63
N LEU A 177 13.33 -6.12 18.49
CA LEU A 177 13.95 -5.14 17.60
C LEU A 177 14.00 -3.71 18.18
N LEU A 178 13.02 -3.34 19.02
CA LEU A 178 13.05 -2.07 19.74
C LEU A 178 14.09 -2.10 20.87
N ALA A 179 14.15 -3.18 21.63
CA ALA A 179 15.16 -3.38 22.68
C ALA A 179 16.58 -3.38 22.11
N MET A 180 16.82 -4.04 20.98
CA MET A 180 18.10 -3.99 20.25
C MET A 180 18.54 -2.57 19.88
N LYS A 181 17.58 -1.65 19.70
CA LYS A 181 17.82 -0.24 19.36
C LYS A 181 17.79 0.67 20.59
N GLY A 182 17.64 0.14 21.80
CA GLY A 182 17.45 0.90 23.03
C GLY A 182 16.21 1.79 23.00
N LYS A 183 15.21 1.44 22.18
CA LYS A 183 13.98 2.21 22.01
C LYS A 183 12.88 1.71 22.95
N PRO A 184 11.90 2.56 23.30
CA PRO A 184 10.80 2.16 24.15
C PRO A 184 9.97 1.01 23.57
N LEU A 185 9.50 0.09 24.43
CA LEU A 185 8.63 -1.03 24.09
C LEU A 185 7.17 -0.62 24.30
N PRO A 186 6.38 -0.41 23.24
CA PRO A 186 4.99 0.03 23.38
C PRO A 186 4.07 -1.13 23.76
N ILE A 187 3.32 -0.97 24.85
CA ILE A 187 2.28 -1.91 25.29
C ILE A 187 0.92 -1.24 25.14
N HIS A 188 -0.01 -1.87 24.42
CA HIS A 188 -1.38 -1.36 24.30
C HIS A 188 -2.15 -1.56 25.62
N GLY A 189 -2.89 -0.53 26.04
CA GLY A 189 -3.64 -0.58 27.29
C GLY A 189 -2.71 -0.63 28.49
N ASP A 190 -3.01 -1.47 29.47
CA ASP A 190 -2.24 -1.66 30.70
C ASP A 190 -1.31 -2.91 30.65
N GLY A 191 -1.35 -3.67 29.55
CA GLY A 191 -0.57 -4.90 29.39
C GLY A 191 -1.01 -6.09 30.23
N SER A 192 -2.19 -6.01 30.87
CA SER A 192 -2.75 -7.08 31.71
C SER A 192 -3.20 -8.31 30.90
N ASN A 193 -3.46 -8.14 29.60
CA ASN A 193 -3.90 -9.20 28.70
C ASN A 193 -3.03 -10.46 28.82
N VAL A 194 -3.67 -11.61 28.94
CA VAL A 194 -3.06 -12.93 29.14
C VAL A 194 -3.08 -13.71 27.84
N ARG A 195 -1.95 -14.31 27.48
CA ARG A 195 -1.80 -15.16 26.29
C ARG A 195 -0.96 -16.39 26.60
N SER A 196 -1.23 -17.47 25.86
CA SER A 196 -0.39 -18.67 25.84
C SER A 196 0.56 -18.61 24.65
N TYR A 197 1.83 -18.93 24.86
CA TYR A 197 2.87 -18.83 23.83
C TYR A 197 3.54 -20.18 23.56
N LEU A 198 3.59 -20.57 22.29
CA LEU A 198 4.26 -21.80 21.84
C LEU A 198 5.44 -21.50 20.91
N TYR A 199 6.54 -22.20 21.13
CA TYR A 199 7.72 -22.06 20.27
C TYR A 199 7.47 -22.72 18.90
N CYS A 200 7.89 -22.07 17.82
CA CYS A 200 7.53 -22.44 16.45
C CYS A 200 7.95 -23.86 16.04
N GLU A 201 9.05 -24.40 16.55
CA GLU A 201 9.48 -25.77 16.24
C GLU A 201 8.60 -26.83 16.92
N ASP A 202 8.09 -26.54 18.13
CA ASP A 202 7.16 -27.44 18.84
C ASP A 202 5.81 -27.47 18.12
N VAL A 203 5.38 -26.33 17.58
CA VAL A 203 4.19 -26.23 16.72
C VAL A 203 4.42 -26.96 15.40
N ALA A 204 5.61 -26.87 14.80
CA ALA A 204 5.93 -27.63 13.59
C ALA A 204 5.89 -29.15 13.84
N GLU A 205 6.35 -29.60 15.02
CA GLU A 205 6.18 -30.99 15.47
C GLU A 205 4.72 -31.37 15.69
N ALA A 206 3.88 -30.47 16.21
CA ALA A 206 2.44 -30.73 16.34
C ALA A 206 1.80 -31.04 14.98
N PHE A 207 2.10 -30.23 13.96
CA PHE A 207 1.64 -30.48 12.59
C PHE A 207 2.14 -31.79 12.02
N GLU A 208 3.40 -32.15 12.28
CA GLU A 208 3.97 -33.45 11.90
C GLU A 208 3.21 -34.61 12.57
N VAL A 209 2.93 -34.53 13.88
CA VAL A 209 2.17 -35.56 14.62
C VAL A 209 0.75 -35.68 14.06
N ILE A 210 0.05 -34.57 13.85
CA ILE A 210 -1.31 -34.54 13.30
C ILE A 210 -1.32 -35.07 11.86
N LEU A 211 -0.33 -34.72 11.05
CA LEU A 211 -0.20 -35.22 9.67
C LEU A 211 -0.09 -36.75 9.60
N HIS A 212 0.53 -37.41 10.58
CA HIS A 212 0.71 -38.86 10.58
C HIS A 212 -0.39 -39.58 11.36
N LYS A 213 -0.74 -39.09 12.55
CA LYS A 213 -1.59 -39.79 13.52
C LYS A 213 -2.99 -39.18 13.68
N GLY A 214 -3.22 -37.98 13.14
CA GLY A 214 -4.52 -37.31 13.22
C GLY A 214 -5.62 -38.11 12.52
N GLU A 215 -6.80 -38.09 13.12
CA GLU A 215 -8.00 -38.74 12.62
C GLU A 215 -8.78 -37.78 11.72
N VAL A 216 -9.26 -38.29 10.58
CA VAL A 216 -10.09 -37.51 9.65
C VAL A 216 -11.44 -37.19 10.31
N GLY A 217 -11.92 -35.96 10.10
CA GLY A 217 -13.13 -35.40 10.70
C GLY A 217 -12.89 -34.75 12.06
N HIS A 218 -11.67 -34.83 12.61
CA HIS A 218 -11.37 -34.34 13.95
C HIS A 218 -10.72 -32.95 13.92
N VAL A 219 -10.99 -32.19 14.98
CA VAL A 219 -10.27 -30.98 15.34
C VAL A 219 -9.20 -31.34 16.38
N TYR A 220 -8.07 -30.63 16.39
CA TYR A 220 -7.01 -30.72 17.40
C TYR A 220 -6.56 -29.33 17.85
N ASN A 221 -6.59 -29.08 19.15
CA ASN A 221 -6.00 -27.89 19.75
C ASN A 221 -4.48 -28.06 19.92
N ILE A 222 -3.72 -27.05 19.49
CA ILE A 222 -2.26 -26.95 19.65
C ILE A 222 -2.00 -25.84 20.68
N GLY A 223 -1.97 -26.20 21.96
CA GLY A 223 -1.92 -25.24 23.05
C GLY A 223 -0.88 -25.54 24.13
N THR A 224 -0.85 -24.67 25.12
CA THR A 224 -0.15 -24.88 26.40
C THR A 224 -0.99 -24.33 27.54
N LYS A 225 -0.79 -24.86 28.75
CA LYS A 225 -1.40 -24.31 29.97
C LYS A 225 -0.56 -23.20 30.61
N LYS A 226 0.58 -22.87 30.02
CA LYS A 226 1.51 -21.86 30.51
C LYS A 226 1.13 -20.48 29.95
N GLU A 227 0.43 -19.72 30.75
CA GLU A 227 -0.04 -18.38 30.41
C GLU A 227 0.93 -17.28 30.86
N ARG A 228 1.00 -16.19 30.10
CA ARG A 228 1.84 -15.02 30.42
C ARG A 228 1.09 -13.73 30.09
N ARG A 229 1.27 -12.71 30.92
CA ARG A 229 0.79 -11.35 30.61
C ARG A 229 1.73 -10.68 29.62
N VAL A 230 1.18 -9.81 28.79
CA VAL A 230 1.97 -9.02 27.82
C VAL A 230 3.08 -8.22 28.50
N VAL A 231 2.79 -7.64 29.67
CA VAL A 231 3.78 -6.87 30.45
C VAL A 231 4.94 -7.73 30.94
N ASP A 232 4.69 -8.98 31.32
CA ASP A 232 5.73 -9.89 31.82
C ASP A 232 6.68 -10.29 30.68
N VAL A 233 6.15 -10.53 29.48
CA VAL A 233 6.95 -10.77 28.27
C VAL A 233 7.86 -9.58 27.96
N ALA A 234 7.35 -8.35 28.05
CA ALA A 234 8.15 -7.14 27.81
C ALA A 234 9.28 -6.98 28.84
N LYS A 235 9.00 -7.26 30.13
CA LYS A 235 9.99 -7.22 31.21
C LYS A 235 11.11 -8.24 31.00
N GLU A 236 10.76 -9.46 30.63
CA GLU A 236 11.73 -10.52 30.36
C GLU A 236 12.61 -10.20 29.13
N ILE A 237 12.04 -9.59 28.08
CA ILE A 237 12.83 -9.09 26.94
C ILE A 237 13.79 -7.97 27.39
N CYS A 238 13.34 -7.03 28.21
CA CYS A 238 14.22 -5.98 28.75
C CYS A 238 15.39 -6.59 29.54
N GLN A 239 15.13 -7.59 30.38
CA GLN A 239 16.16 -8.30 31.15
C GLN A 239 17.19 -8.97 30.25
N LEU A 240 16.77 -9.63 29.16
CA LEU A 240 17.67 -10.26 28.19
C LEU A 240 18.61 -9.26 27.51
N PHE A 241 18.16 -8.02 27.31
CA PHE A 241 18.97 -6.92 26.76
C PHE A 241 19.65 -6.05 27.83
N SER A 242 19.59 -6.44 29.11
CA SER A 242 20.12 -5.65 30.23
C SER A 242 19.55 -4.21 30.29
N LEU A 243 18.29 -4.03 29.89
CA LEU A 243 17.57 -2.77 29.92
C LEU A 243 16.68 -2.66 31.17
N ASN A 244 16.48 -1.46 31.70
CA ASN A 244 15.55 -1.21 32.81
C ASN A 244 14.09 -1.16 32.31
N PRO A 245 13.23 -2.13 32.69
CA PRO A 245 11.83 -2.18 32.24
C PRO A 245 11.03 -0.92 32.58
N ASP A 246 11.28 -0.28 33.73
CA ASP A 246 10.52 0.89 34.20
C ASP A 246 10.71 2.11 33.28
N THR A 247 11.86 2.17 32.61
CA THR A 247 12.19 3.25 31.68
C THR A 247 11.80 2.93 30.25
N GLN A 248 11.92 1.66 29.85
CA GLN A 248 11.75 1.21 28.47
C GLN A 248 10.29 0.91 28.11
N ILE A 249 9.50 0.37 29.03
CA ILE A 249 8.11 0.04 28.75
C ILE A 249 7.27 1.32 28.71
N LYS A 250 6.48 1.50 27.64
CA LYS A 250 5.57 2.63 27.48
C LYS A 250 4.17 2.12 27.14
N PHE A 251 3.22 2.45 28.00
CA PHE A 251 1.82 2.20 27.71
C PHE A 251 1.32 3.19 26.65
N VAL A 252 0.64 2.66 25.63
CA VAL A 252 0.05 3.41 24.54
C VAL A 252 -1.45 3.19 24.51
N GLU A 253 -2.17 3.98 23.71
CA GLU A 253 -3.61 3.86 23.55
C GLU A 253 -4.00 2.38 23.30
N ASN A 254 -5.08 1.96 23.96
CA ASN A 254 -5.54 0.59 23.78
C ASN A 254 -6.12 0.41 22.37
N ARG A 255 -6.21 -0.84 21.92
CA ARG A 255 -6.97 -1.17 20.72
C ARG A 255 -8.46 -0.96 21.01
N PRO A 256 -9.28 -0.58 20.00
CA PRO A 256 -10.73 -0.45 20.18
C PRO A 256 -11.39 -1.70 20.77
N PHE A 257 -10.80 -2.88 20.52
CA PHE A 257 -11.25 -4.14 21.09
C PHE A 257 -10.08 -5.14 21.17
N ASN A 258 -9.91 -5.83 22.30
CA ASN A 258 -8.88 -6.85 22.51
C ASN A 258 -9.31 -7.80 23.65
N ASP A 259 -9.47 -9.10 23.36
CA ASP A 259 -9.87 -10.10 24.36
C ASP A 259 -8.84 -10.17 25.50
N GLN A 260 -9.28 -10.36 26.74
CA GLN A 260 -8.37 -10.43 27.88
C GLN A 260 -7.56 -11.71 27.91
N ARG A 261 -8.18 -12.86 27.64
CA ARG A 261 -7.56 -14.18 27.81
C ARG A 261 -8.04 -15.18 26.77
N TYR A 262 -7.11 -16.01 26.30
CA TYR A 262 -7.41 -17.23 25.53
C TYR A 262 -6.81 -18.44 26.24
N PHE A 263 -7.65 -19.39 26.63
CA PHE A 263 -7.23 -20.59 27.33
C PHE A 263 -7.74 -21.84 26.62
N LEU A 264 -6.82 -22.73 26.21
CA LEU A 264 -7.12 -23.94 25.45
C LEU A 264 -6.92 -25.21 26.29
N ASP A 265 -7.74 -26.22 26.02
CA ASP A 265 -7.44 -27.61 26.39
C ASP A 265 -6.73 -28.31 25.22
N ASP A 266 -5.54 -28.86 25.48
CA ASP A 266 -4.63 -29.50 24.52
C ASP A 266 -4.51 -31.03 24.71
N GLN A 267 -5.32 -31.63 25.60
CA GLN A 267 -5.18 -33.05 25.96
C GLN A 267 -5.37 -34.00 24.79
N LYS A 268 -6.27 -33.67 23.85
CA LYS A 268 -6.53 -34.52 22.69
C LYS A 268 -5.29 -34.71 21.81
N LEU A 269 -4.52 -33.65 21.61
CA LEU A 269 -3.27 -33.70 20.86
C LEU A 269 -2.16 -34.41 21.65
N LYS A 270 -2.11 -34.21 22.97
CA LYS A 270 -1.18 -34.95 23.85
C LYS A 270 -1.38 -36.46 23.79
N ASN A 271 -2.63 -36.90 23.72
CA ASN A 271 -2.98 -38.31 23.56
C ASN A 271 -2.53 -38.91 22.22
N LEU A 272 -2.25 -38.08 21.18
CA LEU A 272 -1.60 -38.52 19.94
C LEU A 272 -0.07 -38.68 20.07
N GLY A 273 0.50 -38.28 21.21
CA GLY A 273 1.93 -38.36 21.53
C GLY A 273 2.71 -37.09 21.20
N TRP A 274 2.06 -35.93 21.15
CA TRP A 274 2.74 -34.63 21.10
C TRP A 274 2.89 -34.02 22.50
N SER A 275 3.96 -33.29 22.75
CA SER A 275 4.13 -32.49 23.96
C SER A 275 5.08 -31.33 23.69
N GLU A 276 4.86 -30.21 24.37
CA GLU A 276 5.76 -29.05 24.37
C GLU A 276 7.15 -29.47 24.88
N ARG A 277 8.21 -29.21 24.10
CA ARG A 277 9.59 -29.60 24.43
C ARG A 277 10.44 -28.42 24.83
N THR A 278 10.15 -27.25 24.29
CA THR A 278 10.95 -26.04 24.44
C THR A 278 10.37 -25.20 25.56
N SER A 279 11.14 -24.97 26.63
CA SER A 279 10.71 -24.04 27.68
C SER A 279 10.62 -22.62 27.14
N TRP A 280 9.85 -21.76 27.81
CA TRP A 280 9.71 -20.36 27.43
C TRP A 280 11.05 -19.63 27.38
N GLU A 281 11.89 -19.82 28.40
CA GLU A 281 13.18 -19.15 28.55
C GLU A 281 14.12 -19.53 27.41
N GLU A 282 14.12 -20.81 27.03
CA GLU A 282 14.93 -21.33 25.93
C GLU A 282 14.41 -20.86 24.57
N GLY A 283 13.09 -20.90 24.37
CA GLY A 283 12.47 -20.43 23.12
C GLY A 283 12.67 -18.94 22.92
N LEU A 284 12.52 -18.12 23.97
CA LEU A 284 12.70 -16.67 23.91
C LEU A 284 14.17 -16.32 23.60
N ARG A 285 15.12 -17.01 24.23
CA ARG A 285 16.56 -16.87 23.94
C ARG A 285 16.88 -17.20 22.49
N LYS A 286 16.43 -18.35 21.98
CA LYS A 286 16.61 -18.75 20.58
C LYS A 286 16.01 -17.73 19.61
N THR A 287 14.84 -17.19 19.95
CA THR A 287 14.17 -16.14 19.16
C THR A 287 15.01 -14.87 19.11
N MET A 288 15.45 -14.39 20.27
CA MET A 288 16.32 -13.21 20.39
C MET A 288 17.63 -13.39 19.61
N ASP A 289 18.35 -14.49 19.85
CA ASP A 289 19.62 -14.79 19.19
C ASP A 289 19.49 -14.77 17.67
N TRP A 290 18.35 -15.24 17.16
CA TRP A 290 18.07 -15.21 15.73
C TRP A 290 17.89 -13.78 15.20
N TYR A 291 17.12 -12.91 15.86
CA TYR A 291 16.98 -11.50 15.44
C TYR A 291 18.28 -10.72 15.55
N VAL A 292 19.08 -10.99 16.58
CA VAL A 292 20.41 -10.38 16.76
C VAL A 292 21.35 -10.77 15.62
N LYS A 293 21.31 -12.04 15.19
CA LYS A 293 22.11 -12.52 14.05
C LYS A 293 21.56 -12.10 12.68
N ASN A 294 20.28 -11.72 12.60
CA ASN A 294 19.59 -11.43 11.35
C ASN A 294 18.81 -10.08 11.39
N PRO A 295 19.46 -8.95 11.73
CA PRO A 295 18.76 -7.67 11.95
C PRO A 295 18.06 -7.15 10.68
N GLU A 296 18.63 -7.43 9.51
CA GLU A 296 18.15 -6.97 8.20
C GLU A 296 17.32 -8.03 7.45
N TRP A 297 16.86 -9.09 8.12
CA TRP A 297 16.16 -10.20 7.46
C TRP A 297 14.96 -9.74 6.61
N TRP A 298 14.21 -8.80 7.17
CA TRP A 298 12.96 -8.24 6.65
C TRP A 298 13.12 -6.88 5.94
N GLY A 299 14.33 -6.34 5.84
CA GLY A 299 14.58 -5.00 5.27
C GLY A 299 14.06 -3.88 6.18
N ASP A 300 13.56 -2.80 5.58
CA ASP A 300 12.98 -1.69 6.35
C ASP A 300 11.64 -2.10 6.99
N VAL A 301 11.64 -2.15 8.32
CA VAL A 301 10.49 -2.49 9.17
C VAL A 301 10.09 -1.33 10.09
N SER A 302 10.59 -0.12 9.84
CA SER A 302 10.31 1.08 10.66
C SER A 302 8.82 1.28 10.93
N GLY A 303 7.97 1.18 9.91
CA GLY A 303 6.52 1.28 10.02
C GLY A 303 5.88 0.16 10.87
N ALA A 304 6.39 -1.08 10.77
CA ALA A 304 5.89 -2.21 11.55
C ALA A 304 6.17 -2.04 13.06
N LEU A 305 7.21 -1.29 13.43
CA LEU A 305 7.61 -1.04 14.82
C LEU A 305 6.79 0.06 15.51
N LEU A 306 5.95 0.82 14.78
CA LEU A 306 5.09 1.82 15.38
C LEU A 306 4.03 1.18 16.31
N PRO A 307 3.64 1.85 17.42
CA PRO A 307 2.56 1.40 18.29
C PRO A 307 1.21 1.40 17.56
N HIS A 308 0.89 2.52 16.92
CA HIS A 308 -0.28 2.70 16.06
C HIS A 308 0.19 3.24 14.72
N PRO A 309 0.53 2.39 13.73
CA PRO A 309 0.94 2.89 12.42
C PRO A 309 -0.19 3.75 11.83
N LYS A 310 0.01 5.06 11.61
CA LYS A 310 -0.91 6.04 10.98
C LYS A 310 -0.09 7.21 10.36
N MET A 311 -0.33 7.62 9.10
CA MET A 311 0.47 8.58 8.28
C MET A 311 -0.18 8.91 6.89
N LEU A 312 0.25 9.97 6.17
CA LEU A 312 -0.31 10.51 4.90
C LEU A 312 0.44 10.08 3.61
N MET A 313 -0.22 9.84 2.47
CA MET A 313 0.34 9.20 1.25
C MET A 313 0.19 10.05 -0.03
N VAL A 314 1.26 10.10 -0.82
CA VAL A 314 1.46 10.80 -2.09
C VAL A 314 1.98 9.80 -3.15
N PRO A 315 1.14 9.12 -3.94
CA PRO A 315 1.61 8.11 -4.90
C PRO A 315 2.65 8.60 -5.92
N GLY A 316 3.82 7.95 -6.02
CA GLY A 316 4.80 8.22 -7.09
C GLY A 316 6.25 7.79 -6.80
N ILE A 317 6.97 7.28 -7.81
CA ILE A 317 8.45 7.23 -7.81
C ILE A 317 8.93 8.63 -8.16
N GLU A 318 9.35 9.41 -7.16
CA GLU A 318 10.07 10.68 -7.22
C GLU A 318 9.99 11.38 -8.60
N ARG A 319 8.81 11.93 -8.95
CA ARG A 319 8.67 12.84 -10.09
C ARG A 319 8.62 14.28 -9.60
N LYS A 320 9.05 15.21 -10.46
CA LYS A 320 9.33 16.61 -10.10
C LYS A 320 8.14 17.36 -9.47
N PHE A 321 6.90 17.03 -9.88
CA PHE A 321 5.67 17.59 -9.30
C PHE A 321 5.47 17.09 -7.85
N ASP A 322 5.72 15.80 -7.62
CA ASP A 322 5.71 15.14 -6.32
C ASP A 322 6.75 15.76 -5.38
N GLY A 323 7.95 16.07 -5.90
CA GLY A 323 9.02 16.69 -5.13
C GLY A 323 8.73 18.13 -4.65
N LEU A 324 7.96 18.92 -5.42
CA LEU A 324 7.54 20.26 -4.99
C LEU A 324 6.46 20.17 -3.89
N LEU A 325 5.51 19.25 -4.03
CA LEU A 325 4.51 19.01 -2.99
C LEU A 325 5.16 18.52 -1.69
N GLY A 326 6.14 17.62 -1.77
CA GLY A 326 6.92 17.20 -0.60
C GLY A 326 7.56 18.39 0.12
N LYS A 327 8.27 19.27 -0.61
CA LYS A 327 8.87 20.49 -0.03
C LYS A 327 7.85 21.44 0.60
N ILE A 328 6.66 21.57 -0.01
CA ILE A 328 5.57 22.38 0.55
C ILE A 328 5.07 21.76 1.85
N CYS A 329 4.87 20.44 1.87
CA CYS A 329 4.49 19.70 3.07
C CYS A 329 5.55 19.84 4.18
N GLU A 330 6.84 19.68 3.88
CA GLU A 330 7.94 19.92 4.82
C GLU A 330 7.89 21.34 5.41
N LYS A 331 7.77 22.35 4.54
CA LYS A 331 7.71 23.76 4.96
C LYS A 331 6.49 24.08 5.83
N GLN A 332 5.36 23.41 5.59
CA GLN A 332 4.13 23.57 6.36
C GLN A 332 4.05 22.62 7.57
N GLY A 333 5.05 21.77 7.80
CA GLY A 333 5.03 20.77 8.88
C GLY A 333 3.96 19.68 8.69
N ILE A 334 3.56 19.41 7.45
CA ILE A 334 2.56 18.39 7.10
C ILE A 334 3.28 17.07 6.86
N PRO A 335 2.97 16.00 7.62
CA PRO A 335 3.51 14.67 7.35
C PRO A 335 3.06 14.17 5.97
N TYR A 336 3.97 13.56 5.22
CA TYR A 336 3.67 12.97 3.92
C TYR A 336 4.61 11.78 3.65
N GLU A 337 4.19 10.89 2.76
CA GLU A 337 4.93 9.73 2.30
C GLU A 337 4.74 9.59 0.79
N TYR A 338 5.75 9.09 0.07
CA TYR A 338 5.55 8.75 -1.33
C TYR A 338 5.01 7.32 -1.48
N GLY A 339 3.92 7.14 -2.23
CA GLY A 339 3.39 5.82 -2.56
C GLY A 339 4.35 5.08 -3.49
N ARG A 340 4.57 3.81 -3.17
CA ARG A 340 5.62 2.98 -3.75
C ARG A 340 5.14 2.25 -5.01
N GLY A 341 3.82 2.14 -5.17
CA GLY A 341 3.18 1.42 -6.26
C GLY A 341 3.02 2.17 -7.56
N ARG A 342 2.87 1.39 -8.64
CA ARG A 342 2.29 1.89 -9.89
C ARG A 342 0.78 2.00 -9.72
N LEU A 343 0.17 3.07 -10.21
CA LEU A 343 -1.26 3.34 -9.99
C LEU A 343 -2.20 2.23 -10.48
N GLN A 344 -1.83 1.50 -11.54
CA GLN A 344 -2.64 0.38 -12.03
C GLN A 344 -2.59 -0.87 -11.13
N GLU A 345 -1.66 -0.93 -10.17
CA GLU A 345 -1.48 -2.06 -9.28
C GLU A 345 -2.29 -1.84 -7.99
N ARG A 346 -3.60 -2.11 -8.05
CA ARG A 346 -4.53 -1.89 -6.92
C ARG A 346 -4.01 -2.47 -5.60
N SER A 347 -3.44 -3.67 -5.64
CA SER A 347 -2.91 -4.33 -4.44
C SER A 347 -1.80 -3.53 -3.75
N GLN A 348 -0.94 -2.87 -4.53
CA GLN A 348 0.11 -2.02 -3.98
C GLN A 348 -0.46 -0.70 -3.48
N LEU A 349 -1.44 -0.10 -4.16
CA LEU A 349 -2.12 1.10 -3.65
C LEU A 349 -2.81 0.83 -2.31
N LEU A 350 -3.47 -0.32 -2.17
CA LEU A 350 -4.08 -0.73 -0.91
C LEU A 350 -3.02 -0.97 0.18
N ALA A 351 -1.90 -1.61 -0.16
CA ALA A 351 -0.80 -1.81 0.77
C ALA A 351 -0.20 -0.47 1.22
N ASP A 352 -0.01 0.47 0.29
CA ASP A 352 0.46 1.80 0.58
C ASP A 352 -0.57 2.51 1.49
N ILE A 353 -1.89 2.46 1.20
CA ILE A 353 -2.93 3.13 2.01
C ILE A 353 -3.00 2.50 3.39
N GLN A 354 -2.84 1.20 3.50
CA GLN A 354 -2.90 0.50 4.78
C GLN A 354 -1.66 0.76 5.64
N SER A 355 -0.49 0.81 5.00
CA SER A 355 0.79 1.10 5.67
C SER A 355 0.84 2.56 6.12
N VAL A 356 0.46 3.45 5.22
CA VAL A 356 0.54 4.89 5.43
C VAL A 356 -0.66 5.32 6.27
N LYS A 357 -1.91 5.01 5.89
CA LYS A 357 -3.19 5.47 6.48
C LYS A 357 -3.48 6.96 6.28
N PRO A 358 -3.48 7.42 5.03
CA PRO A 358 -3.67 8.83 4.74
C PRO A 358 -5.01 9.39 5.19
N THR A 359 -5.07 10.72 5.32
CA THR A 359 -6.34 11.45 5.34
C THR A 359 -6.70 12.01 3.97
N HIS A 360 -5.69 12.25 3.12
CA HIS A 360 -5.81 12.80 1.77
C HIS A 360 -4.78 12.15 0.85
N VAL A 361 -5.10 12.06 -0.43
CA VAL A 361 -4.22 11.50 -1.46
C VAL A 361 -4.02 12.53 -2.57
N PHE A 362 -2.77 12.84 -2.91
CA PHE A 362 -2.42 13.72 -4.02
C PHE A 362 -1.92 12.90 -5.21
N ASN A 363 -2.72 12.81 -6.27
CA ASN A 363 -2.37 12.12 -7.50
C ASN A 363 -1.72 13.07 -8.51
N ALA A 364 -0.39 13.14 -8.48
CA ALA A 364 0.42 13.83 -9.50
C ALA A 364 1.07 12.84 -10.51
N ALA A 365 0.75 11.55 -10.40
CA ALA A 365 1.30 10.52 -11.27
C ALA A 365 0.64 10.52 -12.67
N GLY A 366 1.48 10.45 -13.70
CA GLY A 366 1.04 10.37 -15.09
C GLY A 366 2.21 10.27 -16.05
N VAL A 367 2.02 9.59 -17.19
CA VAL A 367 3.03 9.48 -18.25
C VAL A 367 2.76 10.56 -19.28
N THR A 368 3.75 11.44 -19.47
CA THR A 368 3.79 12.50 -20.50
C THR A 368 4.80 12.20 -21.60
N GLY A 369 5.28 10.96 -21.69
CA GLY A 369 6.29 10.54 -22.66
C GLY A 369 7.72 11.01 -22.37
N ARG A 370 8.71 10.37 -23.00
CA ARG A 370 10.11 10.85 -23.06
C ARG A 370 10.54 10.91 -24.54
N PRO A 371 11.06 12.05 -25.04
CA PRO A 371 11.33 13.30 -24.34
C PRO A 371 10.11 14.23 -24.19
N ASN A 372 9.02 13.99 -24.93
CA ASN A 372 7.83 14.84 -24.94
C ASN A 372 6.55 13.99 -25.11
N VAL A 373 5.40 14.67 -25.19
CA VAL A 373 4.07 14.07 -25.31
C VAL A 373 3.87 13.24 -26.58
N ASP A 374 4.66 13.47 -27.63
CA ASP A 374 4.54 12.77 -28.91
C ASP A 374 4.87 11.27 -28.75
N TRP A 375 5.63 10.89 -27.72
CA TRP A 375 5.85 9.49 -27.34
C TRP A 375 4.54 8.73 -27.06
N CYS A 376 3.52 9.40 -26.55
CA CYS A 376 2.21 8.79 -26.26
C CYS A 376 1.48 8.35 -27.54
N GLU A 377 1.80 8.93 -28.71
CA GLU A 377 1.19 8.54 -29.99
C GLU A 377 1.58 7.12 -30.42
N SER A 378 2.80 6.70 -30.08
CA SER A 378 3.34 5.36 -30.39
C SER A 378 3.22 4.36 -29.23
N HIS A 379 2.90 4.83 -28.02
CA HIS A 379 2.82 4.03 -26.78
C HIS A 379 1.45 4.16 -26.13
N LYS A 380 0.41 3.92 -26.94
CA LYS A 380 -0.99 4.06 -26.56
C LYS A 380 -1.39 3.15 -25.38
N PRO A 381 -1.05 1.84 -25.37
CA PRO A 381 -1.41 0.95 -24.26
C PRO A 381 -0.80 1.36 -22.92
N GLU A 382 0.46 1.80 -22.90
CA GLU A 382 1.16 2.26 -21.69
C GLU A 382 0.55 3.55 -21.15
N THR A 383 0.18 4.45 -22.06
CA THR A 383 -0.48 5.72 -21.73
C THR A 383 -1.87 5.45 -21.15
N ILE A 384 -2.67 4.56 -21.76
CA ILE A 384 -3.97 4.13 -21.20
C ILE A 384 -3.78 3.50 -19.82
N ARG A 385 -2.85 2.56 -19.68
CA ARG A 385 -2.63 1.83 -18.43
C ARG A 385 -2.32 2.76 -17.26
N THR A 386 -1.49 3.77 -17.48
CA THR A 386 -1.10 4.68 -16.40
C THR A 386 -2.10 5.80 -16.21
N ASN A 387 -2.42 6.55 -17.28
CA ASN A 387 -3.20 7.78 -17.17
C ASN A 387 -4.69 7.52 -17.00
N VAL A 388 -5.21 6.39 -17.51
CA VAL A 388 -6.63 6.02 -17.45
C VAL A 388 -6.86 5.01 -16.34
N VAL A 389 -6.40 3.78 -16.53
CA VAL A 389 -6.66 2.68 -15.61
C VAL A 389 -6.10 2.99 -14.22
N GLY A 390 -4.85 3.48 -14.16
CA GLY A 390 -4.21 3.83 -12.89
C GLY A 390 -4.95 4.94 -12.12
N THR A 391 -5.30 6.04 -12.79
CA THR A 391 -6.02 7.15 -12.16
C THR A 391 -7.38 6.72 -11.60
N LEU A 392 -8.16 5.97 -12.37
CA LEU A 392 -9.47 5.47 -11.94
C LEU A 392 -9.34 4.45 -10.80
N THR A 393 -8.31 3.58 -10.87
CA THR A 393 -8.01 2.63 -9.79
C THR A 393 -7.72 3.36 -8.49
N LEU A 394 -6.94 4.45 -8.54
CA LEU A 394 -6.63 5.24 -7.35
C LEU A 394 -7.87 5.96 -6.81
N ALA A 395 -8.70 6.57 -7.66
CA ALA A 395 -9.92 7.24 -7.24
C ALA A 395 -10.87 6.29 -6.51
N ASP A 396 -11.07 5.10 -7.07
CA ASP A 396 -11.90 4.04 -6.51
C ASP A 396 -11.35 3.51 -5.18
N VAL A 397 -10.03 3.25 -5.13
CA VAL A 397 -9.37 2.85 -3.88
C VAL A 397 -9.48 3.95 -2.80
N CYS A 398 -9.37 5.22 -3.17
CA CYS A 398 -9.56 6.31 -2.21
C CYS A 398 -10.99 6.35 -1.69
N ARG A 399 -11.98 6.12 -2.57
CA ARG A 399 -13.40 6.12 -2.24
C ARG A 399 -13.74 5.04 -1.22
N ASP A 400 -13.28 3.81 -1.50
CA ASP A 400 -13.43 2.64 -0.64
C ASP A 400 -12.90 2.85 0.79
N HIS A 401 -11.99 3.80 0.96
CA HIS A 401 -11.33 4.13 2.23
C HIS A 401 -11.75 5.50 2.80
N ASN A 402 -12.80 6.12 2.25
CA ASN A 402 -13.28 7.45 2.65
C ASN A 402 -12.21 8.56 2.55
N LEU A 403 -11.35 8.49 1.53
CA LEU A 403 -10.27 9.44 1.29
C LEU A 403 -10.61 10.40 0.16
N LEU A 404 -10.30 11.68 0.38
CA LEU A 404 -10.29 12.66 -0.69
C LEU A 404 -9.05 12.49 -1.56
N MET A 405 -9.25 12.37 -2.86
CA MET A 405 -8.19 12.38 -3.85
C MET A 405 -8.11 13.75 -4.55
N ILE A 406 -6.99 14.44 -4.41
CA ILE A 406 -6.62 15.59 -5.23
C ILE A 406 -5.92 15.10 -6.49
N ASN A 407 -6.58 15.23 -7.64
CA ASN A 407 -6.09 14.74 -8.92
C ASN A 407 -5.58 15.90 -9.79
N TYR A 408 -4.30 15.90 -10.13
CA TYR A 408 -3.75 16.86 -11.09
C TYR A 408 -4.04 16.40 -12.53
N ALA A 409 -5.07 17.00 -13.11
CA ALA A 409 -5.46 16.83 -14.51
C ALA A 409 -4.80 17.90 -15.39
N THR A 410 -5.34 18.11 -16.60
CA THR A 410 -4.74 18.99 -17.60
C THR A 410 -5.79 19.83 -18.31
N GLY A 411 -5.51 21.13 -18.47
CA GLY A 411 -6.30 22.05 -19.30
C GLY A 411 -6.03 21.90 -20.80
N CYS A 412 -5.07 21.06 -21.22
CA CYS A 412 -4.74 20.80 -22.62
C CYS A 412 -5.79 19.93 -23.37
N ILE A 413 -7.07 20.08 -23.04
CA ILE A 413 -8.22 19.37 -23.59
C ILE A 413 -9.17 20.31 -24.36
N PHE A 414 -8.81 21.60 -24.43
CA PHE A 414 -9.51 22.62 -25.19
C PHE A 414 -8.64 23.25 -26.28
N GLU A 415 -9.27 23.72 -27.34
CA GLU A 415 -8.70 24.64 -28.32
C GLU A 415 -9.65 25.81 -28.57
N TYR A 416 -9.12 26.99 -28.85
CA TYR A 416 -9.93 28.16 -29.20
C TYR A 416 -10.93 27.83 -30.33
N ASP A 417 -12.17 28.26 -30.17
CA ASP A 417 -13.26 28.02 -31.12
C ASP A 417 -14.11 29.29 -31.31
N ALA A 418 -15.23 29.17 -32.02
CA ALA A 418 -16.11 30.30 -32.29
C ALA A 418 -16.79 30.87 -31.03
N ALA A 419 -17.01 30.04 -30.00
CA ALA A 419 -17.60 30.45 -28.73
C ALA A 419 -16.55 31.01 -27.76
N HIS A 420 -15.30 30.57 -27.91
CA HIS A 420 -14.14 31.00 -27.12
C HIS A 420 -13.03 31.52 -28.04
N PRO A 421 -13.17 32.71 -28.65
CA PRO A 421 -12.14 33.26 -29.51
C PRO A 421 -10.89 33.67 -28.72
N SER A 422 -9.71 33.51 -29.32
CA SER A 422 -8.45 33.99 -28.73
C SER A 422 -8.49 35.51 -28.47
N ARG A 423 -8.00 35.94 -27.30
CA ARG A 423 -8.00 37.35 -26.83
C ARG A 423 -9.39 37.96 -26.61
N SER A 424 -10.44 37.16 -26.51
CA SER A 424 -11.79 37.65 -26.19
C SER A 424 -12.00 37.91 -24.70
N GLY A 425 -11.19 37.30 -23.82
CA GLY A 425 -11.44 37.26 -22.37
C GLY A 425 -12.51 36.23 -21.96
N ILE A 426 -13.03 35.46 -22.92
CA ILE A 426 -13.99 34.38 -22.68
C ILE A 426 -13.21 33.07 -22.60
N GLY A 427 -13.04 32.57 -21.37
CA GLY A 427 -12.37 31.29 -21.11
C GLY A 427 -13.34 30.12 -21.00
N PHE A 428 -12.82 28.92 -21.27
CA PHE A 428 -13.54 27.66 -21.06
C PHE A 428 -13.76 27.43 -19.56
N LYS A 429 -15.00 27.13 -19.18
CA LYS A 429 -15.44 26.82 -17.82
C LYS A 429 -15.27 25.34 -17.49
N GLU A 430 -15.50 24.99 -16.23
CA GLU A 430 -15.44 23.59 -15.78
C GLU A 430 -16.54 22.72 -16.42
N GLU A 431 -17.71 23.30 -16.70
CA GLU A 431 -18.84 22.63 -17.34
C GLU A 431 -18.70 22.43 -18.86
N ASP A 432 -17.74 23.10 -19.50
CA ASP A 432 -17.61 23.04 -20.96
C ASP A 432 -17.10 21.68 -21.43
N THR A 433 -17.63 21.25 -22.58
CA THR A 433 -17.25 19.99 -23.22
C THR A 433 -15.88 20.12 -23.87
N PRO A 434 -14.92 19.22 -23.56
CA PRO A 434 -13.62 19.22 -24.22
C PRO A 434 -13.73 19.11 -25.74
N ASN A 435 -13.12 20.06 -26.46
CA ASN A 435 -13.17 20.12 -27.92
C ASN A 435 -11.84 19.75 -28.61
N PHE A 436 -10.74 19.57 -27.85
CA PHE A 436 -9.44 19.23 -28.42
C PHE A 436 -9.08 17.75 -28.26
N THR A 437 -8.90 17.06 -29.38
CA THR A 437 -8.46 15.64 -29.43
C THR A 437 -7.18 15.43 -30.23
N GLY A 438 -6.45 16.51 -30.55
CA GLY A 438 -5.30 16.49 -31.43
C GLY A 438 -4.06 15.72 -30.92
N SER A 439 -4.06 15.24 -29.67
CA SER A 439 -3.04 14.29 -29.20
C SER A 439 -3.68 13.16 -28.39
N PHE A 440 -3.09 11.96 -28.47
CA PHE A 440 -3.52 10.79 -27.73
C PHE A 440 -3.44 11.02 -26.22
N TYR A 441 -2.42 11.74 -25.75
CA TYR A 441 -2.32 12.16 -24.35
C TYR A 441 -3.55 12.99 -23.92
N SER A 442 -3.87 14.06 -24.65
CA SER A 442 -5.04 14.91 -24.36
C SER A 442 -6.33 14.11 -24.41
N LYS A 443 -6.49 13.24 -25.41
CA LYS A 443 -7.64 12.34 -25.53
C LYS A 443 -7.82 11.46 -24.29
N THR A 444 -6.75 10.83 -23.80
CA THR A 444 -6.84 10.00 -22.58
C THR A 444 -7.20 10.82 -21.34
N LYS A 445 -6.72 12.06 -21.24
CA LYS A 445 -7.00 12.92 -20.09
C LYS A 445 -8.43 13.45 -20.08
N ALA A 446 -8.97 13.84 -21.23
CA ALA A 446 -10.38 14.20 -21.37
C ALA A 446 -11.31 13.05 -20.99
N MET A 447 -11.03 11.83 -21.46
CA MET A 447 -11.81 10.64 -21.10
C MET A 447 -11.82 10.35 -19.60
N VAL A 448 -10.65 10.46 -18.94
CA VAL A 448 -10.53 10.19 -17.51
C VAL A 448 -11.22 11.24 -16.67
N GLU A 449 -11.12 12.51 -17.07
CA GLU A 449 -11.82 13.59 -16.39
C GLU A 449 -13.32 13.36 -16.39
N GLU A 450 -13.90 12.96 -17.54
CA GLU A 450 -15.32 12.64 -17.64
C GLU A 450 -15.72 11.51 -16.67
N LEU A 451 -14.92 10.44 -16.62
CA LEU A 451 -15.17 9.32 -15.71
C LEU A 451 -14.98 9.68 -14.22
N LEU A 452 -14.08 10.61 -13.90
CA LEU A 452 -13.84 11.06 -12.53
C LEU A 452 -14.96 11.94 -11.98
N LYS A 453 -15.83 12.52 -12.83
CA LYS A 453 -17.02 13.28 -12.38
C LYS A 453 -17.99 12.41 -11.58
N GLU A 454 -18.01 11.11 -11.84
CA GLU A 454 -18.85 10.13 -11.14
C GLU A 454 -18.31 9.76 -9.75
N TYR A 455 -17.11 10.22 -9.38
CA TYR A 455 -16.52 9.98 -8.07
C TYR A 455 -16.72 11.19 -7.16
N ASP A 456 -17.57 11.03 -6.15
CA ASP A 456 -17.85 12.06 -5.15
C ASP A 456 -16.64 12.43 -4.28
N ASN A 457 -15.61 11.57 -4.21
CA ASN A 457 -14.42 11.72 -3.38
C ASN A 457 -13.21 12.33 -4.12
N VAL A 458 -13.41 12.94 -5.29
CA VAL A 458 -12.31 13.46 -6.12
C VAL A 458 -12.40 14.99 -6.27
N CYS A 459 -11.27 15.66 -6.12
CA CYS A 459 -11.03 17.04 -6.53
C CYS A 459 -10.10 17.03 -7.74
N THR A 460 -10.61 17.39 -8.92
CA THR A 460 -9.81 17.41 -10.15
C THR A 460 -9.35 18.83 -10.46
N LEU A 461 -8.03 19.01 -10.55
CA LEU A 461 -7.37 20.29 -10.79
C LEU A 461 -6.81 20.31 -12.22
N ARG A 462 -7.41 21.08 -13.12
CA ARG A 462 -6.92 21.22 -14.51
C ARG A 462 -5.72 22.17 -14.54
N VAL A 463 -4.52 21.59 -14.52
CA VAL A 463 -3.25 22.33 -14.65
C VAL A 463 -3.00 22.68 -16.11
N ARG A 464 -2.48 23.87 -16.41
CA ARG A 464 -2.15 24.26 -17.79
C ARG A 464 -0.80 24.94 -17.87
N MET A 465 0.07 24.42 -18.75
CA MET A 465 1.48 24.84 -18.94
C MET A 465 2.16 25.26 -17.62
N PRO A 466 2.45 24.31 -16.72
CA PRO A 466 2.95 24.62 -15.38
C PRO A 466 4.34 25.27 -15.42
N ILE A 467 4.52 26.36 -14.68
CA ILE A 467 5.77 27.13 -14.57
C ILE A 467 6.22 27.12 -13.11
N SER A 468 7.51 26.87 -12.88
CA SER A 468 8.15 26.97 -11.56
C SER A 468 9.19 28.10 -11.53
N SER A 469 9.48 28.63 -10.35
CA SER A 469 10.57 29.58 -10.10
C SER A 469 11.97 29.05 -10.44
N ASP A 470 12.17 27.73 -10.43
CA ASP A 470 13.44 27.10 -10.80
C ASP A 470 13.69 27.16 -12.33
N LEU A 471 14.34 28.24 -12.77
CA LEU A 471 14.76 28.48 -14.16
C LEU A 471 16.02 27.69 -14.58
N SER A 472 16.72 27.07 -13.62
CA SER A 472 17.88 26.22 -13.94
C SER A 472 17.46 24.91 -14.63
N ASN A 473 16.19 24.53 -14.47
CA ASN A 473 15.70 23.26 -14.97
C ASN A 473 15.42 23.28 -16.49
N PRO A 474 16.04 22.39 -17.29
CA PRO A 474 15.85 22.37 -18.75
C PRO A 474 14.43 21.96 -19.19
N ARG A 475 13.59 21.44 -18.27
CA ARG A 475 12.20 21.11 -18.55
C ARG A 475 11.22 22.25 -18.26
N ASN A 476 11.65 23.29 -17.55
CA ASN A 476 10.82 24.46 -17.27
C ASN A 476 10.39 25.11 -18.59
N PHE A 477 9.12 25.54 -18.66
CA PHE A 477 8.57 26.15 -19.87
C PHE A 477 9.39 27.37 -20.32
N ILE A 478 9.73 28.28 -19.41
CA ILE A 478 10.50 29.49 -19.71
C ILE A 478 11.90 29.12 -20.24
N THR A 479 12.59 28.20 -19.56
CA THR A 479 13.92 27.71 -19.96
C THR A 479 13.90 26.99 -21.31
N LYS A 480 12.78 26.37 -21.70
CA LYS A 480 12.63 25.78 -23.03
C LYS A 480 12.48 26.86 -24.10
N ILE A 481 11.54 27.78 -23.91
CA ILE A 481 11.25 28.79 -24.93
C ILE A 481 12.40 29.78 -25.09
N SER A 482 13.22 29.99 -24.05
CA SER A 482 14.44 30.80 -24.14
C SER A 482 15.57 30.13 -24.93
N ARG A 483 15.43 28.84 -25.28
CA ARG A 483 16.40 28.08 -26.08
C ARG A 483 15.92 27.78 -27.49
N TYR A 484 14.67 28.14 -27.82
CA TYR A 484 14.14 27.94 -29.15
C TYR A 484 14.56 29.10 -30.05
N ASP A 485 14.98 28.80 -31.27
CA ASP A 485 15.30 29.83 -32.27
C ASP A 485 14.06 30.65 -32.66
N LYS A 486 12.90 29.99 -32.63
CA LYS A 486 11.59 30.53 -33.02
C LYS A 486 10.49 30.10 -32.06
N VAL A 487 9.56 31.00 -31.75
CA VAL A 487 8.38 30.75 -30.89
C VAL A 487 7.07 31.15 -31.58
N VAL A 488 5.92 30.71 -31.04
CA VAL A 488 4.59 31.08 -31.58
C VAL A 488 3.84 31.93 -30.57
N ASP A 489 3.37 33.10 -31.00
CA ASP A 489 2.75 34.09 -30.12
C ASP A 489 1.25 33.88 -29.94
N ILE A 490 0.89 32.82 -29.22
CA ILE A 490 -0.51 32.53 -28.88
C ILE A 490 -0.72 32.73 -27.37
N PRO A 491 -1.68 33.58 -26.96
CA PRO A 491 -2.00 33.78 -25.56
C PRO A 491 -2.66 32.54 -24.99
N ASN A 492 -2.35 32.24 -23.75
CA ASN A 492 -2.98 31.13 -23.08
C ASN A 492 -2.95 31.27 -21.54
N SER A 493 -3.87 30.59 -20.83
CA SER A 493 -3.86 30.52 -19.37
C SER A 493 -2.62 29.77 -18.87
N MET A 494 -2.12 29.98 -17.65
CA MET A 494 -0.98 29.19 -17.16
C MET A 494 -1.10 28.94 -15.65
N THR A 495 -0.41 27.92 -15.15
CA THR A 495 -0.38 27.56 -13.73
C THR A 495 1.01 27.89 -13.16
N ILE A 496 1.12 28.91 -12.30
CA ILE A 496 2.35 29.19 -11.55
C ILE A 496 2.40 28.28 -10.33
N LEU A 497 3.29 27.28 -10.34
CA LEU A 497 3.33 26.21 -9.33
C LEU A 497 3.64 26.73 -7.94
N ASP A 498 4.52 27.72 -7.83
CA ASP A 498 4.93 28.33 -6.55
C ASP A 498 3.76 29.01 -5.82
N GLU A 499 2.73 29.45 -6.54
CA GLU A 499 1.51 30.03 -5.97
C GLU A 499 0.38 29.00 -5.82
N LEU A 500 0.14 28.20 -6.86
CA LEU A 500 -1.02 27.30 -6.92
C LEU A 500 -0.82 26.01 -6.14
N LEU A 501 0.37 25.40 -6.07
CA LEU A 501 0.54 24.16 -5.31
C LEU A 501 0.21 24.32 -3.80
N PRO A 502 0.62 25.40 -3.11
CA PRO A 502 0.14 25.69 -1.75
C PRO A 502 -1.39 25.75 -1.66
N ILE A 503 -2.06 26.36 -2.64
CA ILE A 503 -3.52 26.42 -2.71
C ILE A 503 -4.12 25.00 -2.79
N SER A 504 -3.54 24.09 -3.58
CA SER A 504 -4.07 22.72 -3.66
C SER A 504 -4.02 21.96 -2.32
N VAL A 505 -3.06 22.29 -1.45
CA VAL A 505 -3.00 21.76 -0.08
C VAL A 505 -4.12 22.35 0.79
N GLU A 506 -4.39 23.65 0.66
CA GLU A 506 -5.54 24.28 1.33
C GLU A 506 -6.89 23.75 0.82
N MET A 507 -7.03 23.50 -0.48
CA MET A 507 -8.22 22.87 -1.05
C MET A 507 -8.47 21.48 -0.45
N ALA A 508 -7.41 20.69 -0.23
CA ALA A 508 -7.51 19.41 0.44
C ALA A 508 -7.98 19.56 1.89
N LYS A 509 -7.38 20.49 2.66
CA LYS A 509 -7.79 20.79 4.04
C LYS A 509 -9.27 21.22 4.14
N ARG A 510 -9.76 21.95 3.13
CA ARG A 510 -11.16 22.38 3.01
C ARG A 510 -12.09 21.32 2.42
N ASN A 511 -11.58 20.14 2.09
CA ASN A 511 -12.32 19.01 1.51
C ASN A 511 -13.08 19.38 0.22
N LEU A 512 -12.51 20.27 -0.60
CA LEU A 512 -13.10 20.70 -1.86
C LEU A 512 -13.12 19.52 -2.85
N ARG A 513 -14.16 19.46 -3.68
CA ARG A 513 -14.45 18.35 -4.61
C ARG A 513 -14.84 18.88 -5.99
N GLY A 514 -14.96 17.97 -6.94
CA GLY A 514 -15.36 18.29 -8.31
C GLY A 514 -14.22 18.90 -9.12
N LEU A 515 -14.58 19.53 -10.23
CA LEU A 515 -13.63 20.03 -11.22
C LEU A 515 -13.27 21.49 -10.97
N TRP A 516 -12.00 21.85 -11.18
CA TRP A 516 -11.47 23.20 -11.00
C TRP A 516 -10.48 23.54 -12.12
N ASN A 517 -10.71 24.68 -12.78
CA ASN A 517 -9.75 25.28 -13.70
C ASN A 517 -8.58 25.86 -12.88
N PHE A 518 -7.51 25.07 -12.74
CA PHE A 518 -6.44 25.33 -11.78
C PHE A 518 -5.31 26.16 -12.40
N THR A 519 -5.67 27.37 -12.82
CA THR A 519 -4.80 28.35 -13.49
C THR A 519 -4.89 29.71 -12.84
N ASN A 520 -3.85 30.53 -12.99
CA ASN A 520 -3.93 31.94 -12.65
C ASN A 520 -4.92 32.66 -13.59
N PRO A 521 -5.67 33.66 -13.10
CA PRO A 521 -6.57 34.44 -13.94
C PRO A 521 -5.87 35.15 -15.09
N GLY A 522 -6.50 35.09 -16.27
CA GLY A 522 -6.02 35.71 -17.50
C GLY A 522 -5.09 34.83 -18.32
N VAL A 523 -4.54 35.43 -19.38
CA VAL A 523 -3.68 34.78 -20.36
C VAL A 523 -2.36 35.51 -20.51
N VAL A 524 -1.35 34.77 -20.94
CA VAL A 524 -0.05 35.31 -21.31
C VAL A 524 0.47 34.59 -22.55
N SER A 525 1.07 35.34 -23.47
CA SER A 525 1.65 34.81 -24.69
C SER A 525 3.15 34.51 -24.54
N HIS A 526 3.73 33.79 -25.51
CA HIS A 526 5.17 33.51 -25.51
C HIS A 526 5.99 34.81 -25.60
N ASN A 527 5.57 35.78 -26.42
CA ASN A 527 6.28 37.05 -26.53
C ASN A 527 6.26 37.83 -25.22
N GLU A 528 5.12 37.86 -24.52
CA GLU A 528 5.02 38.54 -23.23
C GLU A 528 5.95 37.92 -22.17
N ILE A 529 6.07 36.60 -22.14
CA ILE A 529 7.01 35.91 -21.25
C ILE A 529 8.46 36.18 -21.63
N LEU A 530 8.81 36.16 -22.92
CA LEU A 530 10.17 36.43 -23.38
C LEU A 530 10.57 37.90 -23.17
N GLU A 531 9.62 38.83 -23.24
CA GLU A 531 9.82 40.22 -22.87
C GLU A 531 10.10 40.36 -21.36
N MET A 532 9.35 39.65 -20.50
CA MET A 532 9.68 39.58 -19.07
C MET A 532 11.05 38.93 -18.83
N TYR A 533 11.40 37.86 -19.55
CA TYR A 533 12.71 37.23 -19.46
C TYR A 533 13.83 38.20 -19.82
N LYS A 534 13.65 38.98 -20.90
CA LYS A 534 14.59 40.02 -21.29
C LYS A 534 14.75 41.08 -20.20
N ASN A 535 13.63 41.56 -19.64
CA ASN A 535 13.64 42.65 -18.67
C ASN A 535 14.21 42.25 -17.29
N TYR A 536 14.06 40.99 -16.88
CA TYR A 536 14.46 40.54 -15.52
C TYR A 536 15.71 39.66 -15.51
N ILE A 537 16.00 38.92 -16.58
CA ILE A 537 17.03 37.87 -16.59
C ILE A 537 18.19 38.19 -17.53
N ASP A 538 17.89 38.55 -18.79
CA ASP A 538 18.90 38.79 -19.83
C ASP A 538 18.46 39.90 -20.82
N PRO A 539 18.87 41.16 -20.59
CA PRO A 539 18.51 42.30 -21.44
C PRO A 539 18.99 42.18 -22.89
N SER A 540 19.99 41.32 -23.14
CA SER A 540 20.54 41.07 -24.48
C SER A 540 19.74 40.03 -25.27
N PHE A 541 18.79 39.34 -24.63
CA PHE A 541 18.03 38.26 -25.22
C PHE A 541 17.20 38.72 -26.43
N LYS A 542 17.22 37.91 -27.49
CA LYS A 542 16.47 38.12 -28.74
C LYS A 542 15.80 36.81 -29.14
N TRP A 543 14.64 36.92 -29.79
CA TRP A 543 13.90 35.78 -30.34
C TRP A 543 13.24 36.16 -31.66
N THR A 544 12.79 35.14 -32.39
CA THR A 544 12.00 35.30 -33.62
C THR A 544 10.71 34.49 -33.54
N ASN A 545 9.72 34.81 -34.38
CA ASN A 545 8.42 34.15 -34.37
C ASN A 545 8.23 33.20 -35.56
N PHE A 546 7.42 32.16 -35.35
CA PHE A 546 6.84 31.31 -36.38
C PHE A 546 5.42 31.76 -36.73
N THR A 547 4.99 31.51 -37.97
CA THR A 547 3.55 31.41 -38.28
C THR A 547 3.00 30.05 -37.84
N LEU A 548 1.68 29.94 -37.66
CA LEU A 548 1.02 28.67 -37.33
C LEU A 548 1.29 27.57 -38.38
N GLU A 549 1.34 27.96 -39.65
CA GLU A 549 1.62 27.06 -40.78
C GLU A 549 3.07 26.54 -40.76
N GLU A 550 4.03 27.38 -40.36
CA GLU A 550 5.42 26.97 -40.20
C GLU A 550 5.57 26.02 -39.01
N GLN A 551 4.87 26.27 -37.90
CA GLN A 551 4.89 25.40 -36.73
C GLN A 551 4.31 24.01 -37.05
N ALA A 552 3.22 23.94 -37.80
CA ALA A 552 2.55 22.69 -38.18
C ALA A 552 3.47 21.73 -38.95
N LYS A 553 4.47 22.24 -39.67
CA LYS A 553 5.45 21.43 -40.44
C LYS A 553 6.49 20.73 -39.55
N VAL A 554 6.63 21.15 -38.29
CA VAL A 554 7.71 20.70 -37.39
C VAL A 554 7.18 19.82 -36.24
N ILE A 555 5.87 19.85 -35.96
CA ILE A 555 5.25 19.11 -34.86
C ILE A 555 4.62 17.80 -35.35
N VAL A 556 4.76 16.73 -34.55
CA VAL A 556 4.18 15.40 -34.86
C VAL A 556 2.68 15.36 -34.57
N ALA A 557 2.21 16.14 -33.59
CA ALA A 557 0.81 16.25 -33.19
C ALA A 557 0.43 17.71 -32.90
N PRO A 558 -0.82 18.13 -33.20
CA PRO A 558 -1.36 19.43 -32.83
C PRO A 558 -1.14 19.81 -31.36
N ARG A 559 -1.10 21.12 -31.08
CA ARG A 559 -0.94 21.68 -29.73
C ARG A 559 -2.21 22.41 -29.31
N SER A 560 -2.67 22.11 -28.10
CA SER A 560 -3.81 22.77 -27.47
C SER A 560 -3.46 24.20 -27.07
N ASN A 561 -4.27 25.16 -27.55
CA ASN A 561 -4.20 26.55 -27.13
C ASN A 561 -5.57 27.02 -26.67
N ASN A 562 -5.67 27.54 -25.45
CA ASN A 562 -6.93 27.96 -24.85
C ASN A 562 -6.73 28.97 -23.71
N GLU A 563 -7.82 29.66 -23.42
CA GLU A 563 -8.05 30.45 -22.21
C GLU A 563 -9.03 29.69 -21.32
N MET A 564 -8.73 29.56 -20.04
CA MET A 564 -9.56 28.90 -19.04
C MET A 564 -10.17 29.94 -18.11
N ASP A 565 -11.46 29.81 -17.81
CA ASP A 565 -12.14 30.67 -16.85
C ASP A 565 -11.67 30.31 -15.43
N ALA A 566 -10.93 31.22 -14.80
CA ALA A 566 -10.43 31.06 -13.43
C ALA A 566 -11.31 31.75 -12.37
N SER A 567 -12.51 32.22 -12.73
CA SER A 567 -13.40 32.96 -11.83
C SER A 567 -13.79 32.12 -10.62
N LYS A 568 -13.98 30.81 -10.80
CA LYS A 568 -14.26 29.88 -9.70
C LYS A 568 -13.11 29.82 -8.70
N MET A 569 -11.87 29.72 -9.19
CA MET A 569 -10.66 29.76 -8.35
C MET A 569 -10.50 31.11 -7.66
N LYS A 570 -10.67 32.22 -8.39
CA LYS A 570 -10.53 33.58 -7.85
C LYS A 570 -11.59 33.92 -6.80
N LYS A 571 -12.80 33.35 -6.92
CA LYS A 571 -13.85 33.48 -5.92
C LYS A 571 -13.52 32.74 -4.62
N GLU A 572 -12.97 31.53 -4.74
CA GLU A 572 -12.59 30.70 -3.58
C GLU A 572 -11.29 31.18 -2.90
N PHE A 573 -10.37 31.74 -3.69
CA PHE A 573 -9.06 32.28 -3.28
C PHE A 573 -8.89 33.71 -3.81
N PRO A 574 -9.47 34.73 -3.13
CA PRO A 574 -9.42 36.12 -3.57
C PRO A 574 -8.01 36.69 -3.72
N GLU A 575 -7.03 36.14 -3.02
CA GLU A 575 -5.62 36.50 -3.07
C GLU A 575 -4.89 36.04 -4.34
N LEU A 576 -5.50 35.13 -5.13
CA LEU A 576 -4.88 34.56 -6.33
C LEU A 576 -4.53 35.64 -7.35
N LEU A 577 -3.24 35.76 -7.68
CA LEU A 577 -2.77 36.83 -8.56
C LEU A 577 -3.09 36.53 -10.04
N PRO A 578 -3.39 37.58 -10.85
CA PRO A 578 -3.41 37.46 -12.31
C PRO A 578 -2.09 36.88 -12.84
N ILE A 579 -2.14 36.15 -13.95
CA ILE A 579 -0.99 35.36 -14.44
C ILE A 579 0.29 36.19 -14.63
N LYS A 580 0.19 37.42 -15.13
CA LYS A 580 1.35 38.30 -15.35
C LYS A 580 1.99 38.76 -14.04
N GLU A 581 1.18 39.11 -13.05
CA GLU A 581 1.66 39.51 -11.72
C GLU A 581 2.26 38.33 -10.96
N SER A 582 1.63 37.15 -11.06
CA SER A 582 2.15 35.91 -10.48
C SER A 582 3.51 35.52 -11.06
N LEU A 583 3.66 35.62 -12.39
CA LEU A 583 4.94 35.41 -13.07
C LEU A 583 6.03 36.35 -12.55
N ILE A 584 5.73 37.64 -12.42
CA ILE A 584 6.69 38.62 -11.92
C ILE A 584 7.10 38.26 -10.49
N LYS A 585 6.14 38.14 -9.58
CA LYS A 585 6.39 37.94 -8.14
C LYS A 585 7.09 36.62 -7.84
N TYR A 586 6.63 35.51 -8.41
CA TYR A 586 7.12 34.17 -8.02
C TYR A 586 8.22 33.64 -8.93
N VAL A 587 8.35 34.12 -10.16
CA VAL A 587 9.30 33.57 -11.13
C VAL A 587 10.39 34.57 -11.48
N PHE A 588 10.06 35.78 -11.93
CA PHE A 588 11.07 36.70 -12.46
C PHE A 588 11.79 37.51 -11.39
N GLU A 589 11.10 38.07 -10.40
CA GLU A 589 11.72 38.83 -9.30
C GLU A 589 12.75 38.00 -8.51
N PRO A 590 12.45 36.74 -8.10
CA PRO A 590 13.42 35.93 -7.36
C PRO A 590 14.65 35.53 -8.18
N ASN A 591 14.54 35.54 -9.51
CA ASN A 591 15.62 35.20 -10.44
C ASN A 591 16.28 36.44 -11.06
N LYS A 592 15.89 37.65 -10.63
CA LYS A 592 16.40 38.90 -11.19
C LYS A 592 17.90 38.99 -10.98
N LYS A 593 18.66 39.11 -12.07
CA LYS A 593 20.10 39.36 -11.96
C LYS A 593 20.32 40.84 -11.64
N ALA A 594 21.15 41.13 -10.62
CA ALA A 594 21.65 42.48 -10.43
C ALA A 594 22.55 42.81 -11.61
N PHE A 595 22.09 43.66 -12.53
CA PHE A 595 22.90 44.13 -13.63
C PHE A 595 23.95 45.08 -13.05
N SER A 596 25.19 44.59 -12.90
CA SER A 596 26.35 45.47 -12.75
C SER A 596 26.45 46.26 -14.05
N GLY A 597 26.10 47.55 -13.96
CA GLY A 597 26.20 48.51 -15.06
C GLY A 597 27.63 48.70 -15.56
#